data_AF-A0A2H9MSX0-F1
#
_entry.id   AF-A0A2H9MSX0-F1
#
_cell.length_a   1.000
_cell.length_b   1.000
_cell.length_c   1.000
_cell.angle_alpha   90.00
_cell.angle_beta   90.00
_cell.angle_gamma   90.00
#
_symmetry.space_group_name_H-M   'P 1'
#
loop_
_entity.id
_entity.type
_entity.pdbx_description
1 polymer ?
#
loop_
_entity_poly.entity_id
_entity_poly.type
_entity_poly.pdbx_seq_one_letter_code
_entity_poly.pdbx_strand_id
1 'polypeptide(L)'
;MDYHKLCEEVLNSDPQIRFTGILNSRGDLAVQKYKNDSTLLSDDEVKMSIHYTFERWNRVQNLEHRLGKEKATITEYENVTLISLLLEGNLLLISTEPEANYQSIIAKTNDIISKQ
;
A
#
# COMPACT_ATOMS: atom_id res chain seq x y z
N MET A 1 -6.25 14.99 3.95
CA MET A 1 -5.09 14.33 4.58
C MET A 1 -3.81 14.75 3.87
N ASP A 2 -2.69 14.95 4.58
CA ASP A 2 -1.38 15.17 3.94
C ASP A 2 -0.74 13.81 3.63
N TYR A 3 -0.85 13.39 2.38
CA TYR A 3 -0.37 12.08 1.95
C TYR A 3 1.16 11.94 1.99
N HIS A 4 1.92 13.03 1.87
CA HIS A 4 3.37 12.96 2.02
C HIS A 4 3.75 12.63 3.46
N LYS A 5 3.14 13.35 4.40
CA LYS A 5 3.35 13.12 5.84
C LYS A 5 2.86 11.74 6.27
N LEU A 6 1.67 11.31 5.81
CA LEU A 6 1.15 9.97 6.07
C LEU A 6 2.11 8.88 5.61
N CYS A 7 2.55 8.92 4.34
CA CYS A 7 3.46 7.91 3.81
C CYS A 7 4.77 7.84 4.61
N GLU A 8 5.30 8.98 5.03
CA GLU A 8 6.50 9.06 5.86
C GLU A 8 6.30 8.52 7.27
N GLU A 9 5.19 8.84 7.95
CA GLU A 9 4.86 8.29 9.27
C GLU A 9 4.68 6.77 9.21
N VAL A 10 3.97 6.27 8.21
CA VAL A 10 3.75 4.83 8.02
C VAL A 10 5.07 4.11 7.71
N LEU A 11 5.91 4.66 6.83
CA LEU A 11 7.22 4.07 6.50
C LEU A 11 8.13 3.92 7.73
N ASN A 12 8.04 4.87 8.67
CA ASN A 12 8.83 4.88 9.89
C ASN A 12 8.17 4.15 11.08
N SER A 13 6.91 3.72 10.94
CA SER A 13 6.14 3.05 12.01
C SER A 13 6.60 1.63 12.32
N ASP A 14 7.30 1.00 11.37
CA ASP A 14 7.82 -0.35 11.53
C ASP A 14 9.17 -0.52 10.81
N PRO A 15 10.18 -1.16 11.44
CA PRO A 15 11.46 -1.38 10.80
C PRO A 15 11.35 -2.20 9.50
N GLN A 16 10.38 -3.12 9.40
CA GLN A 16 10.22 -4.03 8.26
C GLN A 16 9.58 -3.36 7.03
N ILE A 17 9.00 -2.17 7.14
CA ILE A 17 8.42 -1.46 5.99
C ILE A 17 9.55 -0.87 5.13
N ARG A 18 9.49 -1.11 3.82
CA ARG A 18 10.47 -0.65 2.83
C ARG A 18 9.94 0.43 1.90
N PHE A 19 8.64 0.43 1.66
CA PHE A 19 7.99 1.36 0.75
C PHE A 19 6.61 1.73 1.26
N THR A 20 6.22 2.98 1.03
CA THR A 20 4.84 3.44 1.12
C THR A 20 4.50 4.31 -0.08
N GLY A 21 3.25 4.26 -0.53
CA GLY A 21 2.79 5.13 -1.61
C GLY A 21 1.28 5.26 -1.69
N ILE A 22 0.82 6.32 -2.35
CA ILE A 22 -0.61 6.54 -2.61
C ILE A 22 -0.89 6.33 -4.09
N LEU A 23 -1.65 5.29 -4.39
CA LEU A 23 -2.22 5.06 -5.71
C LEU A 23 -3.60 5.69 -5.78
N ASN A 24 -3.77 6.67 -6.67
CA ASN A 24 -5.03 7.38 -6.81
C ASN A 24 -6.04 6.60 -7.69
N SER A 25 -7.29 7.07 -7.72
CA SER A 25 -8.37 6.49 -8.52
C SER A 25 -8.17 6.54 -10.05
N ARG A 26 -7.16 7.25 -10.54
CA ARG A 26 -6.77 7.31 -11.97
C ARG A 26 -5.67 6.30 -12.33
N GLY A 27 -5.11 5.61 -11.34
CA GLY A 27 -4.00 4.68 -11.53
C GLY A 27 -2.62 5.33 -11.43
N ASP A 28 -2.52 6.59 -11.00
CA ASP A 28 -1.23 7.24 -10.78
C ASP A 28 -0.74 7.03 -9.34
N LEU A 29 0.56 6.75 -9.20
CA LEU A 29 1.25 6.77 -7.91
C LEU A 29 1.57 8.23 -7.53
N ALA A 30 0.64 8.86 -6.81
CA ALA A 30 0.68 10.29 -6.48
C ALA A 30 1.76 10.65 -5.46
N VAL A 31 2.04 9.74 -4.53
CA VAL A 31 3.10 9.87 -3.52
C VAL A 31 3.84 8.54 -3.44
N GLN A 32 5.16 8.59 -3.29
CA GLN A 32 5.99 7.43 -3.01
C GLN A 32 7.12 7.79 -2.04
N LYS A 33 7.42 6.87 -1.12
CA LYS A 33 8.54 6.97 -0.18
C LYS A 33 9.19 5.60 -0.07
N TYR A 34 10.52 5.60 -0.05
CA TYR A 34 11.34 4.39 0.07
C TYR A 34 12.22 4.52 1.30
N LYS A 35 12.47 3.39 1.96
CA LYS A 35 13.45 3.29 3.03
C LYS A 35 14.78 2.85 2.42
N ASN A 36 15.70 3.80 2.23
CA ASN A 36 17.00 3.59 1.59
C ASN A 36 16.87 3.00 0.16
N ASP A 37 17.97 2.47 -0.39
CA ASP A 37 18.01 1.77 -1.70
C ASP A 37 17.49 0.31 -1.63
N SER A 38 16.48 0.02 -0.82
CA SER A 38 15.94 -1.34 -0.63
C SER A 38 14.98 -1.80 -1.75
N THR A 39 15.11 -1.21 -2.93
CA THR A 39 14.18 -1.41 -4.04
C THR A 39 14.45 -2.74 -4.73
N LEU A 40 13.43 -3.61 -4.77
CA LEU A 40 13.48 -4.91 -5.46
C LEU A 40 13.18 -4.82 -6.96
N LEU A 41 12.56 -3.73 -7.41
CA LEU A 41 12.02 -3.56 -8.76
C LEU A 41 12.64 -2.32 -9.41
N SER A 42 13.03 -2.40 -10.68
CA SER A 42 13.34 -1.21 -11.46
C SER A 42 12.13 -0.27 -11.57
N ASP A 43 12.34 1.00 -11.93
CA ASP A 43 11.25 1.98 -12.07
C ASP A 43 10.13 1.52 -13.02
N ASP A 44 10.46 0.81 -14.09
CA ASP A 44 9.48 0.28 -15.03
C ASP A 44 8.73 -0.93 -14.45
N GLU A 45 9.40 -1.78 -13.68
CA GLU A 45 8.74 -2.87 -12.94
C GLU A 45 7.85 -2.34 -11.81
N VAL A 46 8.21 -1.22 -11.17
CA VAL A 46 7.33 -0.53 -10.22
C VAL A 46 6.06 -0.07 -10.93
N LYS A 47 6.16 0.62 -12.08
CA LYS A 47 4.97 1.02 -12.86
C LYS A 47 4.10 -0.18 -13.24
N MET A 48 4.73 -1.29 -13.61
CA MET A 48 4.04 -2.54 -13.93
C MET A 48 3.29 -3.11 -12.72
N SER A 49 3.93 -3.14 -11.55
CA SER A 49 3.32 -3.58 -10.29
C SER A 49 2.13 -2.71 -9.88
N ILE A 50 2.25 -1.39 -10.03
CA ILE A 50 1.17 -0.42 -9.81
C ILE A 50 0.00 -0.68 -10.77
N HIS A 51 0.30 -0.89 -12.06
CA HIS A 51 -0.72 -1.20 -13.07
C HIS A 51 -1.52 -2.46 -12.70
N TYR A 52 -0.86 -3.55 -12.30
CA TYR A 52 -1.55 -4.77 -11.88
C TYR A 52 -2.38 -4.58 -10.62
N THR A 53 -1.88 -3.79 -9.66
CA THR A 53 -2.62 -3.46 -8.44
C THR A 53 -3.89 -2.67 -8.77
N PHE A 54 -3.81 -1.70 -9.68
CA PHE A 54 -4.94 -0.89 -10.12
C PHE A 54 -6.00 -1.72 -10.87
N GLU A 55 -5.59 -2.54 -11.83
CA GLU A 55 -6.48 -3.45 -12.56
C GLU A 55 -7.23 -4.39 -11.60
N ARG A 56 -6.52 -4.97 -10.63
CA ARG A 56 -7.12 -5.83 -9.60
C ARG A 56 -8.17 -5.06 -8.80
N TRP A 57 -7.82 -3.88 -8.29
CA TRP A 57 -8.71 -3.08 -7.46
C TRP A 57 -9.99 -2.70 -8.20
N ASN A 58 -9.89 -2.21 -9.44
CA ASN A 58 -11.06 -1.89 -10.27
C ASN A 58 -11.98 -3.09 -10.50
N ARG A 59 -11.41 -4.28 -10.72
CA ARG A 59 -12.21 -5.49 -10.96
C ARG A 59 -12.97 -5.93 -9.71
N VAL A 60 -12.33 -5.85 -8.54
CA VAL A 60 -12.94 -6.22 -7.26
C VAL A 60 -14.08 -5.26 -6.90
N GLN A 61 -13.99 -3.97 -7.26
CA GLN A 61 -15.05 -3.00 -7.03
C GLN A 61 -16.41 -3.40 -7.63
N ASN A 62 -16.41 -4.11 -8.77
CA ASN A 62 -17.64 -4.59 -9.40
C ASN A 62 -18.44 -5.58 -8.51
N LEU A 63 -17.78 -6.19 -7.52
CA LEU A 63 -18.39 -7.16 -6.60
C LEU A 63 -18.79 -6.54 -5.25
N GLU A 64 -18.54 -5.24 -5.03
CA GLU A 64 -18.81 -4.57 -3.74
C GLU A 64 -20.28 -4.64 -3.33
N HIS A 65 -21.20 -4.63 -4.30
CA HIS A 65 -22.64 -4.75 -4.05
C HIS A 65 -23.04 -6.05 -3.32
N ARG A 66 -22.16 -7.07 -3.31
CA ARG A 66 -22.38 -8.34 -2.59
C ARG A 66 -21.37 -8.59 -1.48
N LEU A 67 -20.10 -8.24 -1.70
CA LEU A 67 -19.02 -8.51 -0.74
C LEU A 67 -18.83 -7.40 0.29
N GLY A 68 -19.38 -6.21 0.03
CA GLY A 68 -19.00 -4.99 0.72
C GLY A 68 -17.70 -4.39 0.15
N LYS A 69 -17.34 -3.20 0.66
CA LYS A 69 -16.12 -2.48 0.25
C LYS A 69 -14.86 -3.23 0.68
N GLU A 70 -13.89 -3.31 -0.21
CA GLU A 70 -12.56 -3.82 0.13
C GLU A 70 -11.93 -2.96 1.24
N LYS A 71 -11.38 -3.61 2.27
CA LYS A 71 -10.67 -2.92 3.35
C LYS A 71 -9.16 -3.00 3.18
N ALA A 72 -8.67 -4.19 2.86
CA ALA A 72 -7.26 -4.48 2.73
C ALA A 72 -7.02 -5.65 1.77
N THR A 73 -5.84 -5.65 1.14
CA THR A 73 -5.28 -6.81 0.43
C THR A 73 -3.89 -7.07 0.96
N ILE A 74 -3.54 -8.34 1.12
CA ILE A 74 -2.19 -8.79 1.48
C ILE A 74 -1.76 -9.82 0.43
N THR A 75 -0.55 -9.67 -0.09
CA THR A 75 0.03 -10.63 -1.03
C THR A 75 1.47 -10.90 -0.61
N GLU A 76 1.74 -12.15 -0.26
CA GLU A 76 3.06 -12.59 0.20
C GLU A 76 3.80 -13.25 -0.94
N TYR A 77 5.02 -12.79 -1.17
CA TYR A 77 6.03 -13.41 -2.01
C TYR A 77 7.20 -13.82 -1.13
N GLU A 78 8.03 -14.72 -1.63
CA GLU A 78 9.24 -15.18 -0.93
C GLU A 78 10.15 -14.02 -0.46
N ASN A 79 10.20 -12.92 -1.22
CA ASN A 79 11.10 -11.80 -0.95
C ASN A 79 10.40 -10.53 -0.44
N VAL A 80 9.07 -10.48 -0.42
CA VAL A 80 8.30 -9.25 -0.10
C VAL A 80 6.85 -9.56 0.26
N THR A 81 6.30 -8.85 1.24
CA THR A 81 4.85 -8.78 1.44
C THR A 81 4.34 -7.42 0.97
N LEU A 82 3.33 -7.45 0.10
CA LEU A 82 2.62 -6.27 -0.39
C LEU A 82 1.30 -6.13 0.36
N ILE A 83 1.02 -4.93 0.84
CA ILE A 83 -0.21 -4.58 1.53
C ILE A 83 -0.85 -3.39 0.81
N SER A 84 -2.15 -3.45 0.58
CA SER A 84 -2.95 -2.34 0.06
C SER A 84 -4.08 -2.05 1.02
N LEU A 85 -4.30 -0.79 1.40
CA LEU A 85 -5.38 -0.35 2.27
C LEU A 85 -6.23 0.71 1.55
N LEU A 86 -7.56 0.59 1.65
CA LEU A 86 -8.46 1.60 1.09
C LEU A 86 -8.42 2.87 1.95
N LEU A 87 -8.15 4.01 1.33
CA LEU A 87 -8.03 5.32 1.99
C LEU A 87 -8.72 6.41 1.14
N GLU A 88 -9.91 6.86 1.56
CA GLU A 88 -10.63 7.98 0.92
C GLU A 88 -10.79 7.88 -0.61
N GLY A 89 -11.01 6.68 -1.14
CA GLY A 89 -11.12 6.47 -2.59
C GLY A 89 -9.78 6.41 -3.32
N ASN A 90 -8.68 6.30 -2.58
CA ASN A 90 -7.34 5.95 -3.04
C ASN A 90 -6.89 4.63 -2.36
N LEU A 91 -5.73 4.12 -2.76
CA LEU A 91 -5.06 3.01 -2.07
C LEU A 91 -3.75 3.50 -1.44
N LEU A 92 -3.59 3.22 -0.15
CA LEU A 92 -2.28 3.24 0.50
C LEU A 92 -1.59 1.89 0.25
N LEU A 93 -0.47 1.94 -0.46
CA LEU A 93 0.37 0.81 -0.77
C LEU A 93 1.53 0.75 0.21
N ILE A 94 1.85 -0.44 0.70
CA ILE A 94 2.95 -0.70 1.63
C ILE A 94 3.68 -1.95 1.14
N SER A 95 5.00 -1.91 1.10
CA SER A 95 5.81 -3.12 0.96
C SER A 95 6.68 -3.34 2.19
N THR A 96 6.90 -4.59 2.54
CA THR A 96 7.67 -4.98 3.73
C THR A 96 8.69 -6.05 3.39
N GLU A 97 9.61 -6.31 4.32
CA GLU A 97 10.35 -7.57 4.38
C GLU A 97 9.39 -8.78 4.37
N PRO A 98 9.83 -9.95 3.86
CA PRO A 98 9.04 -11.16 3.94
C PRO A 98 8.74 -11.54 5.39
N GLU A 99 7.63 -12.25 5.62
CA GLU A 99 7.16 -12.69 6.94
C GLU A 99 6.89 -11.56 7.96
N ALA A 100 6.81 -10.30 7.51
CA ALA A 100 6.44 -9.20 8.38
C ALA A 100 5.05 -9.41 8.99
N ASN A 101 4.88 -8.98 10.25
CA ASN A 101 3.58 -9.05 10.92
C ASN A 101 2.62 -8.00 10.33
N TYR A 102 2.00 -8.34 9.20
CA TYR A 102 1.10 -7.43 8.47
C TYR A 102 -0.09 -6.99 9.32
N GLN A 103 -0.59 -7.80 10.25
CA GLN A 103 -1.68 -7.41 11.15
C GLN A 103 -1.26 -6.24 12.06
N SER A 104 -0.06 -6.32 12.64
CA SER A 104 0.52 -5.26 13.46
C SER A 104 0.75 -3.99 12.63
N ILE A 105 1.32 -4.14 11.43
CA ILE A 105 1.56 -3.01 10.51
C ILE A 105 0.26 -2.32 10.12
N ILE A 106 -0.78 -3.08 9.76
CA ILE A 106 -2.10 -2.53 9.42
C ILE A 106 -2.72 -1.83 10.63
N ALA A 107 -2.61 -2.40 11.83
CA ALA A 107 -3.13 -1.77 13.05
C ALA A 107 -2.44 -0.43 13.35
N LYS A 108 -1.11 -0.37 13.30
CA LYS A 108 -0.34 0.88 13.44
C LYS A 108 -0.70 1.89 12.37
N THR A 109 -0.84 1.44 11.12
CA THR A 109 -1.21 2.30 9.99
C THR A 109 -2.59 2.92 10.19
N ASN A 110 -3.58 2.14 10.63
CA ASN A 110 -4.91 2.64 10.92
C ASN A 110 -4.93 3.63 12.10
N ASP A 111 -4.12 3.40 13.15
CA ASP A 111 -3.96 4.35 14.26
C ASP A 111 -3.39 5.69 13.77
N ILE A 112 -2.38 5.66 12.89
CA ILE A 112 -1.83 6.87 12.25
C ILE A 112 -2.90 7.59 11.43
N ILE A 113 -3.62 6.87 10.56
CA ILE A 113 -4.69 7.44 9.71
C ILE A 113 -5.76 8.10 10.58
N SER A 114 -6.14 7.51 11.71
CA SER A 114 -7.19 8.02 12.59
C SER A 114 -6.86 9.36 13.29
N LYS A 115 -5.58 9.75 13.29
CA LYS A 115 -5.08 10.97 13.93
C LYS A 115 -4.91 12.14 12.95
N GLN A 116 -5.19 11.93 11.67
CA GLN A 116 -5.03 12.92 10.60
C GLN A 116 -6.35 13.54 10.14
#